data_AF-A0A3P6SKZ3-F1
#
_entry.id   AF-A0A3P6SKZ3-F1
#
_cell.length_a   1.000
_cell.length_b   1.000
_cell.length_c   1.000
_cell.angle_alpha   90.00
_cell.angle_beta   90.00
_cell.angle_gamma   90.00
#
_symmetry.space_group_name_H-M   'P 1'
#
loop_
_entity.id
_entity.type
_entity.pdbx_description
1 polymer ?
#
loop_
_entity_poly.entity_id
_entity_poly.type
_entity_poly.pdbx_seq_one_letter_code
_entity_poly.pdbx_strand_id
1 'polypeptide(L)'
;MHIPYKVFFIAARFTLTYSRVISHRLNPEQRVCIMTGSDAKRLLSRSDLDLEFLASLQSLSERFDSLWWHQLLPNRSMDLLQEVLRQTNAFIERHKPWSAGSSHLSRGEVLGVCLESLRLLACFLTPAAPHLASSLFQKLGLGSSEGCKHEAVRPLCKGQ
;
A
#
# COMPACT_ATOMS: atom_id res chain seq x y z
N MET A 1 -9.74 5.01 23.96
CA MET A 1 -9.10 6.04 23.11
C MET A 1 -7.75 5.54 22.60
N HIS A 2 -7.75 4.62 21.62
CA HIS A 2 -6.52 3.94 21.19
C HIS A 2 -6.20 4.08 19.67
N ILE A 3 -6.80 5.06 18.99
CA ILE A 3 -6.56 5.34 17.57
C ILE A 3 -5.29 6.17 17.31
N PRO A 4 -4.92 7.20 18.12
CA PRO A 4 -3.86 8.14 17.72
C PRO A 4 -2.45 7.52 17.68
N TYR A 5 -2.11 6.58 18.58
CA TYR A 5 -0.80 5.90 18.47
C TYR A 5 -0.76 4.94 17.29
N LYS A 6 -1.88 4.26 16.93
CA LYS A 6 -1.90 3.37 15.76
C LYS A 6 -1.61 4.15 14.50
N VAL A 7 -2.23 5.32 14.37
CA VAL A 7 -1.99 6.27 13.29
C VAL A 7 -0.52 6.70 13.25
N PHE A 8 0.09 7.03 14.39
CA PHE A 8 1.51 7.38 14.48
C PHE A 8 2.43 6.23 14.03
N PHE A 9 2.16 5.01 14.50
CA PHE A 9 2.91 3.81 14.12
C PHE A 9 2.80 3.51 12.62
N ILE A 10 1.61 3.66 12.03
CA ILE A 10 1.39 3.53 10.58
C ILE A 10 2.23 4.58 9.85
N ALA A 11 2.19 5.84 10.26
CA ALA A 11 2.93 6.92 9.61
C ALA A 11 4.46 6.73 9.68
N ALA A 12 4.98 6.28 10.82
CA ALA A 12 6.40 5.99 11.00
C ALA A 12 6.84 4.83 10.10
N ARG A 13 6.11 3.70 10.14
CA ARG A 13 6.42 2.52 9.34
C ARG A 13 6.27 2.80 7.85
N PHE A 14 5.24 3.55 7.45
CA PHE A 14 5.05 4.01 6.08
C PHE A 14 6.28 4.79 5.61
N THR A 15 6.74 5.77 6.38
CA THR A 15 7.87 6.62 5.98
C THR A 15 9.15 5.80 5.79
N LEU A 16 9.38 4.79 6.63
CA LEU A 16 10.51 3.88 6.49
C LEU A 16 10.40 3.02 5.23
N THR A 17 9.24 2.40 4.98
CA THR A 17 8.99 1.61 3.79
C THR A 17 9.12 2.46 2.53
N TYR A 18 8.54 3.65 2.55
CA TYR A 18 8.58 4.61 1.47
C TYR A 18 10.02 5.02 1.14
N SER A 19 10.79 5.46 2.15
CA SER A 19 12.18 5.89 1.97
C SER A 19 13.07 4.80 1.34
N ARG A 20 12.81 3.54 1.64
CA ARG A 20 13.49 2.40 0.98
C ARG A 20 13.12 2.29 -0.49
N VAL A 21 11.82 2.31 -0.79
CA VAL A 21 11.28 2.13 -2.15
C VAL A 21 11.65 3.28 -3.09
N ILE A 22 11.68 4.52 -2.58
CA ILE A 22 12.01 5.72 -3.37
C ILE A 22 13.46 6.17 -3.26
N SER A 23 14.31 5.38 -2.62
CA SER A 23 15.75 5.64 -2.64
C SER A 23 16.23 5.75 -4.09
N HIS A 24 17.00 6.79 -4.41
CA HIS A 24 17.54 7.00 -5.77
C HIS A 24 18.40 5.81 -6.25
N ARG A 25 18.89 4.96 -5.34
CA ARG A 25 19.58 3.70 -5.70
C ARG A 25 18.62 2.61 -6.19
N LEU A 26 17.39 2.62 -5.71
CA LEU A 26 16.36 1.60 -5.98
C LEU A 26 15.40 2.06 -7.09
N ASN A 27 14.99 3.32 -7.08
CA ASN A 27 14.13 3.93 -8.08
C ASN A 27 14.78 5.19 -8.69
N PRO A 28 15.78 5.05 -9.59
CA PRO A 28 16.46 6.20 -10.18
C PRO A 28 15.53 7.10 -11.00
N GLU A 29 14.46 6.54 -11.58
CA GLU A 29 13.49 7.29 -12.39
C GLU A 29 12.39 7.96 -11.55
N GLN A 30 12.30 7.66 -10.25
CA GLN A 30 11.25 8.16 -9.32
C GLN A 30 9.82 7.99 -9.87
N ARG A 31 9.58 7.03 -10.77
CA ARG A 31 8.26 6.81 -11.35
C ARG A 31 7.41 6.00 -10.39
N VAL A 32 6.20 6.49 -10.12
CA VAL A 32 5.14 5.74 -9.46
C VAL A 32 4.36 5.02 -10.55
N CYS A 33 4.47 3.69 -10.60
CA CYS A 33 3.68 2.88 -11.52
C CYS A 33 2.35 2.55 -10.85
N ILE A 34 1.24 2.99 -11.46
CA ILE A 34 -0.10 2.58 -11.05
C ILE A 34 -0.36 1.19 -11.66
N MET A 35 -0.55 0.20 -10.80
CA MET A 35 -0.70 -1.20 -11.20
C MET A 35 -2.16 -1.63 -11.13
N THR A 36 -2.66 -2.32 -12.16
CA THR A 36 -4.01 -2.90 -12.13
C THR A 36 -4.04 -4.22 -11.35
N GLY A 37 -5.21 -4.58 -10.81
CA GLY A 37 -5.39 -5.84 -10.08
C GLY A 37 -5.09 -7.06 -10.95
N SER A 38 -5.43 -7.01 -12.23
CA SER A 38 -5.16 -8.09 -13.20
C SER A 38 -3.66 -8.20 -13.52
N ASP A 39 -2.94 -7.08 -13.63
CA ASP A 39 -1.48 -7.06 -13.81
C ASP A 39 -0.76 -7.57 -12.56
N ALA A 40 -1.17 -7.10 -11.38
CA ALA A 40 -0.63 -7.56 -10.11
C ALA A 40 -0.88 -9.05 -9.91
N LYS A 41 -2.07 -9.56 -10.26
CA LYS A 41 -2.37 -11.00 -10.19
C LYS A 41 -1.41 -11.80 -11.05
N ARG A 42 -1.24 -11.44 -12.33
CA ARG A 42 -0.32 -12.14 -13.24
C ARG A 42 1.10 -12.20 -12.69
N LEU A 43 1.59 -11.08 -12.16
CA LEU A 43 2.93 -10.98 -11.59
C LEU A 43 3.10 -11.82 -10.32
N LEU A 44 2.13 -11.76 -9.41
CA LEU A 44 2.19 -12.40 -8.09
C LEU A 44 1.78 -13.88 -8.11
N SER A 45 1.25 -14.40 -9.23
CA SER A 45 0.80 -15.81 -9.37
C SER A 45 1.84 -16.88 -9.04
N ARG A 46 3.13 -16.51 -8.96
CA ARG A 46 4.24 -17.46 -8.83
C ARG A 46 4.55 -17.85 -7.38
N SER A 47 3.86 -17.27 -6.40
CA SER A 47 4.15 -17.44 -4.98
C SER A 47 2.87 -17.33 -4.16
N ASP A 48 2.59 -18.34 -3.34
CA ASP A 48 1.37 -18.39 -2.51
C ASP A 48 1.30 -17.21 -1.54
N LEU A 49 2.44 -16.80 -0.97
CA LEU A 49 2.54 -15.64 -0.07
C LEU A 49 2.22 -14.31 -0.77
N ASP A 50 2.52 -14.22 -2.06
CA ASP A 50 2.29 -13.01 -2.85
C ASP A 50 0.82 -12.95 -3.33
N LEU A 51 0.21 -14.11 -3.59
CA LEU A 51 -1.23 -14.25 -3.78
C LEU A 51 -2.03 -13.91 -2.53
N GLU A 52 -1.60 -14.35 -1.35
CA GLU A 52 -2.21 -13.97 -0.07
C GLU A 52 -2.15 -12.47 0.17
N PHE A 53 -1.00 -11.84 -0.12
CA PHE A 53 -0.86 -10.40 -0.05
C PHE A 53 -1.80 -9.67 -1.01
N LEU A 54 -1.91 -10.15 -2.26
CA LEU A 54 -2.84 -9.59 -3.23
C LEU A 54 -4.30 -9.73 -2.79
N ALA A 55 -4.69 -10.90 -2.26
CA ALA A 55 -6.04 -11.13 -1.75
C ALA A 55 -6.36 -10.21 -0.56
N SER A 56 -5.36 -9.94 0.29
CA SER A 56 -5.46 -8.97 1.39
C SER A 56 -5.74 -7.55 0.86
N LEU A 57 -5.03 -7.12 -0.19
CA LEU A 57 -5.24 -5.82 -0.85
C LEU A 57 -6.61 -5.72 -1.56
N GLN A 58 -7.04 -6.81 -2.21
CA GLN A 58 -8.32 -6.87 -2.91
C GLN A 58 -9.51 -6.79 -1.95
N SER A 59 -9.46 -7.54 -0.85
CA SER A 59 -10.50 -7.52 0.19
C SER A 59 -10.42 -6.33 1.14
N LEU A 60 -9.34 -5.54 1.09
CA LEU A 60 -9.10 -4.44 2.03
C LEU A 60 -10.24 -3.42 2.04
N SER A 61 -10.73 -3.03 0.87
CA SER A 61 -11.80 -2.03 0.74
C SER A 61 -13.07 -2.47 1.47
N GLU A 62 -13.58 -3.65 1.12
CA GLU A 62 -14.81 -4.19 1.69
C GLU A 62 -14.69 -4.41 3.19
N ARG A 63 -13.56 -4.98 3.64
CA ARG A 63 -13.30 -5.21 5.06
C ARG A 63 -13.14 -3.92 5.85
N PHE A 64 -12.47 -2.92 5.28
CA PHE A 64 -12.32 -1.62 5.91
C PHE A 64 -13.68 -0.93 6.05
N ASP A 65 -14.47 -0.89 4.97
CA ASP A 65 -15.78 -0.24 4.96
C ASP A 65 -16.76 -0.95 5.92
N SER A 66 -16.76 -2.29 5.95
CA SER A 66 -17.52 -3.08 6.93
C SER A 66 -17.17 -2.69 8.37
N LEU A 67 -15.88 -2.64 8.71
CA LEU A 67 -15.46 -2.32 10.08
C LEU A 67 -15.69 -0.85 10.43
N TRP A 68 -15.44 0.08 9.50
CA TRP A 68 -15.48 1.51 9.76
C TRP A 68 -16.90 2.05 9.76
N TRP A 69 -17.70 1.73 8.73
CA TRP A 69 -19.04 2.29 8.54
C TRP A 69 -20.14 1.45 9.15
N HIS A 70 -20.07 0.11 9.01
CA HIS A 70 -21.15 -0.76 9.46
C HIS A 70 -21.01 -1.17 10.94
N GLN A 71 -19.80 -1.53 11.36
CA GLN A 71 -19.55 -2.00 12.72
C GLN A 71 -19.11 -0.88 13.67
N LEU A 72 -18.76 0.31 13.15
CA LEU A 72 -18.28 1.45 13.93
C LEU A 72 -17.06 1.09 14.80
N LEU A 73 -16.16 0.25 14.28
CA LEU A 73 -14.95 -0.24 14.93
C LEU A 73 -13.68 0.33 14.26
N PRO A 74 -13.44 1.65 14.31
CA PRO A 74 -12.30 2.27 13.63
C PRO A 74 -10.96 1.72 14.12
N ASN A 75 -10.86 1.30 15.39
CA ASN A 75 -9.65 0.67 15.92
C ASN A 75 -9.26 -0.61 15.16
N ARG A 76 -10.25 -1.41 14.73
CA ARG A 76 -10.04 -2.66 13.98
C ARG A 76 -9.74 -2.38 12.52
N SER A 77 -10.37 -1.36 11.92
CA SER A 77 -10.01 -0.90 10.57
C SER A 77 -8.54 -0.44 10.50
N MET A 78 -8.05 0.26 11.53
CA MET A 78 -6.64 0.64 11.62
C MET A 78 -5.70 -0.57 11.81
N ASP A 79 -6.16 -1.65 12.42
CA ASP A 79 -5.39 -2.89 12.53
C ASP A 79 -5.26 -3.58 11.16
N LEU A 80 -6.31 -3.55 10.33
CA LEU A 80 -6.22 -4.03 8.95
C LEU A 80 -5.17 -3.25 8.14
N LEU A 81 -5.15 -1.92 8.26
CA LEU A 81 -4.15 -1.10 7.56
C LEU A 81 -2.72 -1.41 8.01
N GLN A 82 -2.52 -1.64 9.32
CA GLN A 82 -1.21 -2.04 9.84
C GLN A 82 -0.78 -3.41 9.32
N GLU A 83 -1.70 -4.37 9.24
CA GLU A 83 -1.41 -5.70 8.73
C GLU A 83 -1.00 -5.66 7.26
N VAL A 84 -1.74 -4.93 6.42
CA VAL A 84 -1.38 -4.73 5.01
C VAL A 84 -0.01 -4.06 4.89
N LEU A 85 0.28 -3.03 5.71
CA LEU A 85 1.60 -2.39 5.71
C LEU A 85 2.73 -3.35 6.13
N ARG A 86 2.46 -4.27 7.06
CA ARG A 86 3.39 -5.32 7.46
C ARG A 86 3.63 -6.31 6.31
N GLN A 87 2.58 -6.71 5.61
CA GLN A 87 2.67 -7.56 4.43
C GLN A 87 3.45 -6.90 3.30
N THR A 88 3.24 -5.61 3.03
CA THR A 88 4.04 -4.84 2.05
C THR A 88 5.52 -4.83 2.41
N ASN A 89 5.86 -4.65 3.69
CA ASN A 89 7.25 -4.73 4.13
C ASN A 89 7.83 -6.13 3.94
N ALA A 90 7.08 -7.17 4.30
CA ALA A 90 7.50 -8.55 4.10
C ALA A 90 7.72 -8.85 2.61
N PHE A 91 6.86 -8.32 1.72
CA PHE A 91 7.01 -8.42 0.28
C PHE A 91 8.33 -7.80 -0.20
N ILE A 92 8.64 -6.56 0.20
CA ILE A 92 9.92 -5.91 -0.16
C ILE A 92 11.12 -6.73 0.32
N GLU A 93 11.08 -7.23 1.55
CA GLU A 93 12.17 -8.02 2.14
C GLU A 93 12.32 -9.41 1.50
N ARG A 94 11.24 -10.00 0.96
CA ARG A 94 11.30 -11.26 0.20
C ARG A 94 11.94 -11.05 -1.17
N HIS A 95 11.48 -10.04 -1.90
CA HIS A 95 11.94 -9.81 -3.28
C HIS A 95 13.26 -9.04 -3.35
N LYS A 96 13.70 -8.41 -2.26
CA LYS A 96 14.97 -7.68 -2.12
C LYS A 96 15.38 -6.95 -3.40
N PRO A 97 14.63 -5.92 -3.84
CA PRO A 97 14.84 -5.26 -5.12
C PRO A 97 16.24 -4.63 -5.30
N TRP A 98 17.01 -4.50 -4.22
CA TRP A 98 18.42 -4.05 -4.22
C TRP A 98 19.44 -5.16 -4.53
N SER A 99 19.04 -6.43 -4.47
CA SER A 99 19.92 -7.59 -4.71
C SER A 99 19.66 -8.16 -6.10
N ALA A 100 20.66 -8.06 -6.97
CA ALA A 100 20.61 -8.69 -8.29
C ALA A 100 20.57 -10.22 -8.13
N GLY A 101 19.44 -10.85 -8.48
CA GLY A 101 19.29 -12.31 -8.52
C GLY A 101 18.35 -12.95 -7.50
N SER A 102 17.72 -12.19 -6.60
CA SER A 102 16.88 -12.77 -5.52
C SER A 102 15.39 -12.93 -5.87
N SER A 103 14.90 -12.39 -7.00
CA SER A 103 13.46 -12.35 -7.30
C SER A 103 13.15 -12.69 -8.76
N HIS A 104 12.02 -13.37 -8.96
CA HIS A 104 11.43 -13.62 -10.27
C HIS A 104 10.73 -12.37 -10.86
N LEU A 105 10.46 -11.38 -10.02
CA LEU A 105 9.94 -10.07 -10.43
C LEU A 105 11.08 -9.11 -10.71
N SER A 106 10.92 -8.28 -11.73
CA SER A 106 11.81 -7.17 -11.98
C SER A 106 11.74 -6.14 -10.84
N ARG A 107 12.84 -5.40 -10.65
CA ARG A 107 12.90 -4.32 -9.66
C ARG A 107 11.75 -3.32 -9.83
N GLY A 108 11.38 -2.98 -11.07
CA GLY A 108 10.30 -2.04 -11.35
C GLY A 108 8.92 -2.55 -10.91
N GLU A 109 8.65 -3.84 -11.12
CA GLU A 109 7.37 -4.47 -10.73
C GLU A 109 7.22 -4.54 -9.21
N VAL A 110 8.28 -4.96 -8.49
CA VAL A 110 8.29 -5.00 -7.03
C VAL A 110 8.00 -3.61 -6.47
N LEU A 111 8.70 -2.58 -6.96
CA LEU A 111 8.51 -1.20 -6.51
C LEU A 111 7.12 -0.67 -6.87
N GLY A 112 6.61 -1.00 -8.06
CA GLY A 112 5.26 -0.62 -8.50
C GLY A 112 4.17 -1.16 -7.56
N VAL A 113 4.21 -2.46 -7.25
CA VAL A 113 3.26 -3.08 -6.30
C VAL A 113 3.36 -2.44 -4.92
N CYS A 114 4.58 -2.14 -4.45
CA CYS A 114 4.79 -1.52 -3.14
C CYS A 114 4.24 -0.10 -3.09
N LEU A 115 4.55 0.73 -4.08
CA LEU A 115 4.08 2.11 -4.15
C LEU A 115 2.56 2.18 -4.25
N GLU A 116 1.96 1.31 -5.06
CA GLU A 116 0.51 1.25 -5.19
C GLU A 116 -0.17 0.79 -3.88
N SER A 117 0.42 -0.18 -3.19
CA SER A 117 -0.06 -0.62 -1.86
C SER A 117 0.01 0.52 -0.84
N LEU A 118 1.11 1.28 -0.83
CA LEU A 118 1.26 2.46 0.02
C LEU A 118 0.24 3.55 -0.34
N ARG A 119 -0.01 3.79 -1.63
CA ARG A 119 -1.01 4.74 -2.10
C ARG A 119 -2.42 4.38 -1.61
N LEU A 120 -2.79 3.10 -1.69
CA LEU A 120 -4.07 2.61 -1.13
C LEU A 120 -4.17 2.87 0.37
N LEU A 121 -3.13 2.53 1.14
CA LEU A 121 -3.10 2.76 2.59
C LEU A 121 -3.30 4.24 2.94
N ALA A 122 -2.65 5.15 2.20
CA ALA A 122 -2.83 6.60 2.39
C ALA A 122 -4.29 7.04 2.13
N CYS A 123 -4.97 6.45 1.15
CA CYS A 123 -6.38 6.73 0.87
C CYS A 123 -7.29 6.35 2.05
N PHE A 124 -7.16 5.13 2.57
CA PHE A 124 -7.94 4.67 3.73
C PHE A 124 -7.58 5.38 5.05
N LEU A 125 -6.41 6.02 5.13
CA LEU A 125 -6.02 6.81 6.29
C LEU A 125 -6.71 8.19 6.34
N THR A 126 -7.19 8.70 5.21
CA THR A 126 -7.86 10.01 5.08
C THR A 126 -8.97 10.26 6.13
N PRO A 127 -9.95 9.35 6.35
CA PRO A 127 -11.01 9.57 7.33
C PRO A 127 -10.50 9.60 8.79
N ALA A 128 -9.37 8.95 9.09
CA ALA A 128 -8.81 8.89 10.43
C ALA A 128 -7.83 10.03 10.72
N ALA A 129 -7.01 10.40 9.74
CA ALA A 129 -5.93 11.36 9.87
C ALA A 129 -5.63 12.07 8.55
N PRO A 130 -6.44 13.07 8.16
CA PRO A 130 -6.36 13.72 6.86
C PRO A 130 -5.02 14.44 6.62
N HIS A 131 -4.44 15.07 7.66
CA HIS A 131 -3.14 15.74 7.55
C HIS A 131 -2.00 14.76 7.27
N LEU A 132 -2.05 13.58 7.88
CA LEU A 132 -1.08 12.52 7.62
C LEU A 132 -1.27 11.95 6.22
N ALA A 133 -2.50 11.61 5.83
CA ALA A 133 -2.79 11.14 4.47
C ALA A 133 -2.27 12.12 3.41
N SER A 134 -2.56 13.41 3.56
CA SER A 134 -2.04 14.47 2.66
C SER A 134 -0.51 14.49 2.63
N SER A 135 0.15 14.41 3.78
CA SER A 135 1.62 14.36 3.86
C SER A 135 2.18 13.11 3.18
N LEU A 136 1.50 11.97 3.27
CA LEU A 136 1.90 10.72 2.62
C LEU A 136 1.71 10.80 1.10
N PHE A 137 0.63 11.39 0.61
CA PHE A 137 0.40 11.63 -0.80
C PHE A 137 1.44 12.59 -1.39
N GLN A 138 1.75 13.69 -0.69
CA GLN A 138 2.83 14.60 -1.08
C GLN A 138 4.18 13.88 -1.18
N LYS A 139 4.49 13.03 -0.20
CA LYS A 139 5.71 12.20 -0.26
C LYS A 139 5.70 11.35 -1.52
N LEU A 140 4.60 10.67 -1.84
CA LEU A 140 4.39 9.85 -3.05
C LEU A 140 4.42 10.66 -4.38
N GLY A 141 4.56 11.99 -4.34
CA GLY A 141 4.53 12.84 -5.53
C GLY A 141 3.13 13.01 -6.15
N LEU A 142 2.09 12.57 -5.45
CA LEU A 142 0.69 12.72 -5.84
C LEU A 142 0.13 13.94 -5.09
N GLY A 143 -0.23 15.01 -5.80
CA GLY A 143 -0.77 16.22 -5.17
C GLY A 143 -2.00 15.93 -4.28
N SER A 144 -2.15 16.68 -3.19
CA SER A 144 -3.14 16.45 -2.11
C SER A 144 -4.61 16.41 -2.55
N SER A 145 -4.95 16.82 -3.78
CA SER A 145 -6.32 16.85 -4.34
C SER A 145 -6.73 15.57 -5.06
N GLU A 146 -5.78 14.87 -5.69
CA GLU A 146 -6.11 13.85 -6.71
C GLU A 146 -6.11 12.41 -6.15
N GLY A 147 -5.47 12.18 -5.00
CA GLY A 147 -5.27 10.83 -4.44
C GLY A 147 -6.52 10.19 -3.83
N CYS A 148 -7.52 10.98 -3.42
CA CYS A 148 -8.70 10.50 -2.69
C CYS A 148 -10.03 10.60 -3.48
N LYS A 149 -10.06 11.31 -4.62
CA LYS A 149 -11.32 11.73 -5.27
C LYS A 149 -11.93 10.74 -6.28
N HIS A 150 -11.30 9.61 -6.56
CA HIS A 150 -11.84 8.69 -7.56
C HIS A 150 -12.02 7.28 -7.01
N GLU A 151 -13.29 6.88 -6.87
CA GLU A 151 -13.78 5.50 -6.98
C GLU A 151 -13.16 4.74 -8.18
N ALA A 152 -12.74 5.46 -9.23
CA ALA A 152 -12.05 4.93 -10.41
C ALA A 152 -10.58 4.52 -10.16
N VAL A 153 -9.97 4.90 -9.03
CA VAL A 153 -8.52 4.81 -8.74
C VAL A 153 -8.23 3.82 -7.61
N ARG A 154 -8.98 2.71 -7.49
CA ARG A 154 -8.59 1.54 -6.69
C ARG A 154 -8.31 0.33 -7.59
N PRO A 155 -7.33 0.44 -8.52
CA PRO A 155 -7.14 -0.54 -9.57
C PRO A 155 -6.72 -1.92 -9.02
N LEU A 156 -6.03 -1.97 -7.88
CA LEU A 156 -5.74 -3.22 -7.15
C LEU A 156 -6.95 -3.85 -6.44
N CYS A 157 -7.97 -3.07 -6.08
CA CYS A 157 -9.19 -3.60 -5.44
C CYS A 157 -10.20 -4.14 -6.47
N LYS A 158 -10.01 -3.82 -7.76
CA LYS A 158 -10.83 -4.37 -8.84
C LYS A 158 -10.26 -5.74 -9.25
N GLY A 159 -10.87 -6.79 -8.76
CA GLY A 159 -10.73 -8.13 -9.33
C GLY A 159 -11.62 -8.24 -10.56
N GLN A 160 -11.06 -8.06 -11.75
CA GLN A 160 -11.64 -8.57 -13.00
C GLN A 160 -10.64 -9.57 -13.59
#